data_AF-A0AAV4U3T1-F1
#
_entry.id   AF-A0AAV4U3T1-F1
#
_cell.length_a   1.000
_cell.length_b   1.000
_cell.length_c   1.000
_cell.angle_alpha   90.00
_cell.angle_beta   90.00
_cell.angle_gamma   90.00
#
_symmetry.space_group_name_H-M   'P 1'
#
loop_
_entity.id
_entity.type
_entity.pdbx_description
1 polymer ?
#
loop_
_entity_poly.entity_id
_entity_poly.type
_entity_poly.pdbx_seq_one_letter_code
_entity_poly.pdbx_strand_id
1 'polypeptide(L)'
;MSKIEEYKLFQPKLEEIATVLRDGLSETFFYVEVDIVDCPDLREKPYMLSSPGLCGSPCIADVGGVEYLIPLAQKEKSNSRFPLIKI
;
A
#
# COMPACT_ATOMS: atom_id res chain seq x y z
N MET A 1 21.01 -2.69 15.45
CA MET A 1 19.65 -3.06 14.99
C MET A 1 19.02 -1.79 14.45
N SER A 2 18.47 -1.82 13.23
CA SER A 2 17.66 -0.71 12.72
C SER A 2 16.43 -0.56 13.64
N LYS A 3 16.14 0.68 14.04
CA LYS A 3 14.98 1.01 14.87
C LYS A 3 13.74 0.92 13.98
N ILE A 4 12.72 0.20 14.44
CA ILE A 4 11.39 0.18 13.81
C ILE A 4 10.54 1.19 14.58
N GLU A 5 9.83 2.04 13.85
CA GLU A 5 8.85 2.97 14.43
C GLU A 5 7.48 2.61 13.88
N GLU A 6 6.54 2.40 14.80
CA GLU A 6 5.16 2.06 14.45
C GLU A 6 4.27 3.29 14.60
N TYR A 7 3.42 3.51 13.60
CA TYR A 7 2.47 4.60 13.60
C TYR A 7 1.08 4.08 13.26
N LYS A 8 0.09 4.35 14.12
CA LYS A 8 -1.29 3.97 13.89
C LYS A 8 -1.96 4.99 12.98
N LEU A 9 -2.31 4.56 11.77
CA LEU A 9 -3.08 5.37 10.82
C LEU A 9 -4.54 5.48 11.25
N PHE A 10 -5.14 6.63 10.97
CA PHE A 10 -6.59 6.78 11.05
C PHE A 10 -7.26 5.84 10.02
N GLN A 11 -8.30 5.13 10.46
CA GLN A 11 -9.05 4.18 9.64
C GLN A 11 -10.48 4.71 9.45
N PRO A 12 -10.73 5.56 8.44
CA PRO A 12 -12.07 6.02 8.11
C PRO A 12 -12.94 4.86 7.63
N LYS A 13 -14.27 5.08 7.62
CA LYS A 13 -15.21 4.11 7.07
C LYS A 13 -15.06 4.04 5.55
N LEU A 14 -15.33 2.87 4.95
CA LEU A 14 -15.19 2.69 3.51
C LEU A 14 -16.10 3.64 2.71
N GLU A 15 -17.29 3.95 3.23
CA GLU A 15 -18.25 4.87 2.61
C GLU A 15 -17.74 6.30 2.54
N GLU A 16 -16.98 6.72 3.57
CA GLU A 16 -16.32 8.02 3.61
C GLU A 16 -15.19 8.08 2.59
N ILE A 17 -14.36 7.03 2.53
CA ILE A 17 -13.26 6.93 1.56
C ILE A 17 -13.81 6.99 0.13
N ALA A 18 -14.84 6.19 -0.19
CA ALA A 18 -15.44 6.15 -1.52
C ALA A 18 -15.98 7.53 -1.94
N THR A 19 -16.63 8.23 -1.01
CA THR A 19 -17.16 9.59 -1.23
C THR A 19 -16.04 10.59 -1.52
N VAL A 20 -15.03 10.67 -0.65
CA VAL A 20 -13.93 11.63 -0.80
C VAL A 20 -13.12 11.36 -2.06
N LEU A 21 -12.88 10.08 -2.40
CA LEU A 21 -12.16 9.71 -3.62
C LEU A 21 -12.95 10.09 -4.88
N ARG A 22 -14.26 9.78 -4.92
CA ARG A 22 -15.11 10.16 -6.06
C ARG A 22 -15.08 11.68 -6.25
N ASP A 23 -15.35 12.43 -5.20
CA ASP A 23 -15.48 13.87 -5.27
C ASP A 23 -14.16 14.53 -5.71
N GLY A 24 -13.02 14.11 -5.14
CA GLY A 24 -11.70 14.64 -5.51
C GLY A 24 -11.24 14.24 -6.91
N LEU A 25 -11.53 13.01 -7.35
CA LEU A 25 -11.18 12.57 -8.71
C LEU A 25 -12.03 13.27 -9.77
N SER A 26 -13.29 13.59 -9.48
CA SER A 26 -14.20 14.29 -10.39
C SER A 26 -13.75 15.72 -10.72
N GLU A 27 -12.84 16.31 -9.94
CA GLU A 27 -12.24 17.60 -10.28
C GLU A 27 -11.27 17.51 -11.47
N THR A 28 -10.70 16.32 -11.72
CA THR A 28 -9.65 16.11 -12.73
C THR A 28 -10.14 15.27 -13.92
N PHE A 29 -10.97 14.25 -13.66
CA PHE A 29 -11.42 13.30 -14.67
C PHE A 29 -12.86 13.58 -15.10
N PHE A 30 -13.12 13.43 -16.41
CA PHE A 30 -14.46 13.66 -16.98
C PHE A 30 -15.51 12.65 -16.49
N TYR A 31 -15.13 11.38 -16.32
CA TYR A 31 -15.99 10.32 -15.80
C TYR A 31 -15.27 9.60 -14.67
N VAL A 32 -15.97 9.42 -13.55
CA VAL A 32 -15.46 8.79 -12.32
C VAL A 32 -16.56 7.93 -11.73
N GLU A 33 -16.20 6.71 -11.34
CA GLU A 33 -17.03 5.75 -10.64
C GLU A 33 -16.20 5.13 -9.52
N VAL A 34 -16.75 5.11 -8.30
CA VAL A 34 -16.08 4.60 -7.10
C VAL A 34 -17.12 3.86 -6.27
N ASP A 35 -16.91 2.54 -6.15
CA ASP A 35 -17.82 1.64 -5.46
C ASP A 35 -17.11 0.81 -4.39
N ILE A 36 -17.86 0.45 -3.36
CA ILE A 36 -17.43 -0.53 -2.36
C ILE A 36 -17.98 -1.87 -2.80
N VAL A 37 -17.07 -2.77 -3.16
CA VAL A 37 -17.40 -4.11 -3.68
C VAL A 37 -16.64 -5.18 -2.90
N ASP A 38 -17.13 -6.41 -2.97
CA ASP A 38 -16.35 -7.55 -2.50
C ASP A 38 -15.06 -7.68 -3.31
N CYS A 39 -13.96 -8.01 -2.64
CA CYS A 39 -12.67 -8.18 -3.30
C CYS A 39 -12.76 -9.36 -4.28
N PRO A 40 -12.50 -9.15 -5.58
CA PRO A 40 -12.47 -10.24 -6.54
C PRO A 40 -11.30 -11.18 -6.25
N ASP A 41 -11.36 -12.42 -6.72
CA ASP A 41 -10.24 -13.34 -6.60
C ASP A 41 -9.05 -12.87 -7.44
N LEU A 42 -8.04 -12.32 -6.78
CA LEU A 42 -6.87 -11.74 -7.42
C LEU A 42 -5.88 -12.80 -7.95
N ARG A 43 -6.13 -14.09 -7.73
CA ARG A 43 -5.36 -15.17 -8.37
C ARG A 43 -5.72 -15.34 -9.84
N GLU A 44 -6.91 -14.90 -10.22
CA GLU A 44 -7.39 -14.99 -11.59
C GLU A 44 -6.82 -13.87 -12.46
N LYS A 45 -6.98 -14.01 -13.79
CA LYS A 45 -6.71 -12.90 -14.71
C LYS A 45 -7.61 -11.71 -14.36
N PRO A 46 -7.13 -10.47 -14.47
CA PRO A 46 -5.84 -10.05 -15.04
C PRO A 46 -4.69 -9.93 -14.02
N TYR A 47 -4.92 -10.26 -12.74
CA TYR A 47 -4.00 -9.92 -11.66
C TYR A 47 -2.95 -11.01 -11.40
N MET A 48 -3.37 -12.29 -11.41
CA MET A 48 -2.48 -13.45 -11.25
C MET A 48 -1.57 -13.36 -10.01
N LEU A 49 -2.10 -12.82 -8.91
CA LEU A 49 -1.40 -12.73 -7.63
C LEU A 49 -1.33 -14.10 -6.95
N SER A 50 -0.41 -14.23 -5.99
CA SER A 50 -0.26 -15.46 -5.19
C SER A 50 -1.35 -15.64 -4.13
N SER A 51 -2.10 -14.59 -3.81
CA SER A 51 -3.15 -14.54 -2.78
C SER A 51 -4.50 -14.20 -3.42
N PRO A 52 -5.63 -14.71 -2.90
CA PRO A 52 -6.96 -14.38 -3.41
C PRO A 52 -7.36 -12.92 -3.22
N GLY A 53 -6.70 -12.17 -2.33
CA GLY A 53 -7.06 -10.77 -2.05
C GLY A 53 -5.98 -10.01 -1.29
N LEU A 54 -6.25 -8.71 -1.08
CA LEU A 54 -5.42 -7.77 -0.31
C LEU A 54 -6.00 -7.41 1.07
N CYS A 55 -7.15 -7.98 1.42
CA CYS A 55 -7.81 -7.75 2.70
C CYS A 55 -7.09 -8.44 3.87
N GLY A 56 -7.41 -8.05 5.11
CA GLY A 56 -6.84 -8.66 6.32
C GLY A 56 -6.36 -7.60 7.30
N SER A 57 -5.05 -7.61 7.60
CA SER A 57 -4.38 -6.61 8.44
C SER A 57 -3.47 -5.73 7.58
N PRO A 58 -4.04 -4.82 6.77
CA PRO A 58 -3.24 -3.99 5.88
C PRO A 58 -2.31 -3.09 6.69
N CYS A 59 -1.02 -3.08 6.31
CA CYS A 59 0.00 -2.21 6.88
C CYS A 59 0.88 -1.65 5.76
N ILE A 60 1.52 -0.52 6.03
CA ILE A 60 2.52 0.07 5.13
C ILE A 60 3.85 0.00 5.86
N ALA A 61 4.84 -0.59 5.20
CA ALA A 61 6.22 -0.60 5.68
C ALA A 61 7.05 0.33 4.79
N ASP A 62 7.57 1.41 5.37
CA ASP A 62 8.56 2.26 4.73
C ASP A 62 9.97 1.78 5.14
N VAL A 63 10.76 1.35 4.16
CA VAL A 63 12.04 0.70 4.39
C VAL A 63 13.11 1.30 3.49
N GLY A 64 14.15 1.82 4.12
CA GLY A 64 15.29 2.39 3.43
C GLY A 64 15.14 3.90 3.26
N GLY A 65 15.41 4.38 2.04
CA GLY A 65 15.40 5.78 1.67
C GLY A 65 16.20 6.00 0.39
N VAL A 66 15.84 7.03 -0.38
CA VAL A 66 16.51 7.34 -1.66
C VAL A 66 17.98 7.70 -1.42
N GLU A 67 18.32 8.24 -0.25
CA GLU A 67 19.68 8.55 0.20
C GLU A 67 20.61 7.33 0.30
N TYR A 68 20.06 6.11 0.34
CA TYR A 68 20.86 4.88 0.28
C TYR A 68 21.27 4.51 -1.15
N LEU A 69 20.65 5.14 -2.15
CA LEU A 69 20.92 4.89 -3.56
C LEU A 69 21.76 5.99 -4.21
N ILE A 70 21.53 7.26 -3.84
CA ILE A 70 22.14 8.42 -4.52
C ILE A 70 22.90 9.35 -3.55
N PRO A 71 23.97 10.02 -4.01
CA PRO A 71 24.57 9.92 -5.35
C PRO A 71 25.38 8.63 -5.57
N LEU A 72 25.76 7.95 -4.49
CA LEU A 72 26.49 6.68 -4.54
C LEU A 72 25.78 5.64 -3.66
N ALA A 73 25.53 4.46 -4.23
CA ALA A 73 24.77 3.42 -3.56
C ALA A 73 25.51 2.80 -2.36
N GLN A 74 24.81 2.68 -1.24
CA GLN A 74 25.25 2.05 0.02
C GLN A 74 24.88 0.57 0.02
N LYS A 75 25.73 -0.30 -0.55
CA LYS A 75 25.43 -1.73 -0.76
C LYS A 75 25.29 -2.53 0.54
N GLU A 76 25.86 -2.03 1.63
CA GLU A 76 25.75 -2.59 2.97
C GLU A 76 24.35 -2.45 3.57
N LYS A 77 23.52 -1.56 3.03
CA LYS A 77 22.10 -1.39 3.38
C LYS A 77 21.25 -2.44 2.63
N SER A 78 21.45 -3.72 2.95
CA SER A 78 20.64 -4.79 2.38
C SER A 78 19.29 -4.92 3.10
N ASN A 79 18.19 -4.83 2.33
CA ASN A 79 16.83 -4.91 2.85
C ASN A 79 16.43 -6.31 3.36
N SER A 80 17.28 -7.33 3.15
CA SER A 80 17.05 -8.71 3.59
C SER A 80 17.07 -8.91 5.11
N ARG A 81 17.50 -7.90 5.86
CA ARG A 81 17.57 -7.95 7.33
C ARG A 81 16.32 -7.41 8.03
N PHE A 82 15.35 -6.88 7.27
CA PHE A 82 14.06 -6.48 7.80
C PHE A 82 13.10 -7.67 7.75
N PRO A 83 12.51 -8.10 8.87
CA PRO A 83 11.51 -9.16 8.88
C PRO A 83 10.17 -8.59 8.36
N LEU A 84 10.11 -8.25 7.08
CA LEU A 84 8.90 -7.68 6.43
C LEU A 84 7.69 -8.63 6.50
N ILE A 85 7.95 -9.93 6.66
CA ILE A 85 6.94 -11.00 6.70
C ILE A 85 6.31 -11.15 8.10
N LYS A 86 6.79 -10.42 9.12
CA LYS A 86 6.27 -10.47 10.50
C LYS A 86 5.38 -9.28 10.88
N ILE A 87 5.07 -8.40 9.94
CA ILE A 87 4.15 -7.27 10.12
C ILE A 87 2.76 -7.69 9.63
#